data_AF-A0A7Y3A313-F1
#
_entry.id   AF-A0A7Y3A313-F1
#
_cell.length_a   1.000
_cell.length_b   1.000
_cell.length_c   1.000
_cell.angle_alpha   90.00
_cell.angle_beta   90.00
_cell.angle_gamma   90.00
#
_symmetry.space_group_name_H-M   'P 1'
#
loop_
_entity.id
_entity.type
_entity.pdbx_description
1 polymer ?
#
loop_
_entity_poly.entity_id
_entity_poly.type
_entity_poly.pdbx_seq_one_letter_code
_entity_poly.pdbx_strand_id
1 'polypeptide(L)'
;MHKKIIRASAALLGFLMVISITLISKQEKSSTSVHSNNEIVEIHKENLAKSPFKETLKLTKAERKAAGIPPNKYFEEEYELTMNPVLGRPTFENLEEIRNKIKIMAANRAPGDGTEGNWVSRGPDNFGGRTRAVMFDPNDLNNETVFAGGVSGGLWKNTQISNANSEWTRVGIPSNLNISSIAYDPNNTSVFYVGTGESYVNGDVNG
;
A
#
# COMPACT_ATOMS: atom_id res chain seq x y z
N MET A 1 -10.58 45.60 51.53
CA MET A 1 -9.83 45.68 50.27
C MET A 1 -9.36 44.30 49.75
N HIS A 2 -9.01 43.33 50.61
CA HIS A 2 -8.48 42.01 50.18
C HIS A 2 -9.40 41.12 49.33
N LYS A 3 -10.71 41.06 49.58
CA LYS A 3 -11.62 40.15 48.86
C LYS A 3 -11.79 40.49 47.36
N LYS A 4 -11.60 41.76 46.97
CA LYS A 4 -11.68 42.20 45.56
C LYS A 4 -10.43 41.80 44.76
N ILE A 5 -9.25 41.86 45.39
CA ILE A 5 -7.97 41.46 44.78
C ILE A 5 -7.96 39.95 44.55
N ILE A 6 -8.38 39.15 45.53
CA ILE A 6 -8.43 37.68 45.41
C ILE A 6 -9.38 37.24 44.26
N ARG A 7 -10.52 37.92 44.11
CA ARG A 7 -11.47 37.65 43.01
C ARG A 7 -10.91 38.04 41.63
N ALA A 8 -10.14 39.13 41.55
CA ALA A 8 -9.48 39.54 40.31
C ALA A 8 -8.34 38.58 39.92
N SER A 9 -7.54 38.12 40.88
CA SER A 9 -6.48 37.12 40.65
C SER A 9 -7.04 35.77 40.19
N ALA A 10 -8.15 35.31 40.79
CA ALA A 10 -8.82 34.08 40.38
C ALA A 10 -9.41 34.17 38.96
N ALA A 11 -9.96 35.34 38.58
CA ALA A 11 -10.44 35.58 37.22
C ALA A 11 -9.29 35.59 36.18
N LEU A 12 -8.13 36.16 36.53
CA LEU A 12 -6.95 36.18 35.66
C LEU A 12 -6.35 34.78 35.47
N LEU A 13 -6.27 33.97 36.53
CA LEU A 13 -5.85 32.57 36.46
C LEU A 13 -6.81 31.72 35.62
N GLY A 14 -8.12 31.92 35.78
CA GLY A 14 -9.12 31.25 34.94
C GLY A 14 -8.98 31.61 33.47
N PHE A 15 -8.72 32.88 33.14
CA PHE A 15 -8.52 33.34 31.76
C PHE A 15 -7.25 32.76 31.13
N LEU A 16 -6.13 32.73 31.87
CA LEU A 16 -4.88 32.10 31.43
C LEU A 16 -5.04 30.59 31.21
N MET A 17 -5.86 29.91 32.02
CA MET A 17 -6.16 28.49 31.86
C MET A 17 -6.98 28.24 30.59
N VAL A 18 -8.00 29.07 30.30
CA VAL A 18 -8.78 28.98 29.05
C VAL A 18 -7.92 29.28 27.82
N ILE A 19 -7.00 30.24 27.89
CA ILE A 19 -6.05 30.52 26.81
C ILE A 19 -5.12 29.31 26.58
N SER A 20 -4.62 28.69 27.66
CA SER A 20 -3.78 27.50 27.54
C SER A 20 -4.55 26.32 26.94
N ILE A 21 -5.79 26.08 27.36
CA ILE A 21 -6.65 25.01 26.82
C ILE A 21 -6.98 25.27 25.34
N THR A 22 -7.23 26.53 24.94
CA THR A 22 -7.48 26.88 23.54
C THR A 22 -6.22 26.78 22.67
N LEU A 23 -5.04 27.06 23.22
CA LEU A 23 -3.76 26.82 22.54
C LEU A 23 -3.47 25.32 22.38
N ILE A 24 -3.66 24.52 23.42
CA ILE A 24 -3.47 23.06 23.39
C ILE A 24 -4.41 22.41 22.36
N SER A 25 -5.69 22.75 22.38
CA SER A 25 -6.66 22.21 21.41
C SER A 25 -6.41 22.66 19.96
N LYS A 26 -5.83 23.85 19.76
CA LYS A 26 -5.39 24.30 18.43
C LYS A 26 -4.15 23.55 17.95
N GLN A 27 -3.27 23.17 18.88
CA GLN A 27 -2.08 22.36 18.60
C GLN A 27 -2.45 20.91 18.23
N GLU A 28 -3.41 20.29 18.93
CA GLU A 28 -3.94 18.96 18.59
C GLU A 28 -4.64 18.92 17.23
N LYS A 29 -5.41 19.97 16.87
CA LYS A 29 -6.05 20.08 15.55
C LYS A 29 -5.05 20.18 14.40
N SER A 30 -3.82 20.64 14.64
CA SER A 30 -2.79 20.75 13.60
C SER A 30 -2.08 19.42 13.30
N SER A 31 -2.16 18.43 14.20
CA SER A 31 -1.45 17.15 14.06
C SER A 31 -2.23 16.04 13.36
N THR A 32 -3.50 16.26 13.00
CA THR A 32 -4.35 15.25 12.34
C THR A 32 -5.22 15.87 11.25
N SER A 33 -4.62 16.43 10.20
CA SER A 33 -5.31 16.50 8.90
C SER A 33 -5.15 15.14 8.22
N VAL A 34 -6.06 14.21 8.53
CA VAL A 34 -6.10 12.91 7.85
C VAL A 34 -6.62 13.18 6.44
N HIS A 35 -5.70 13.44 5.50
CA HIS A 35 -6.04 13.52 4.09
C HIS A 35 -6.48 12.14 3.61
N SER A 36 -7.58 12.09 2.86
CA SER A 36 -7.95 10.89 2.11
C SER A 36 -6.90 10.58 1.04
N ASN A 37 -6.81 9.32 0.61
CA ASN A 37 -5.84 8.92 -0.42
C ASN A 37 -5.96 9.75 -1.70
N ASN A 38 -7.20 10.08 -2.12
CA ASN A 38 -7.43 10.90 -3.31
C ASN A 38 -6.90 12.34 -3.14
N GLU A 39 -7.06 12.93 -1.95
CA GLU A 39 -6.51 14.25 -1.65
C GLU A 39 -4.98 14.22 -1.63
N ILE A 40 -4.37 13.18 -1.05
CA ILE A 40 -2.91 13.01 -1.05
C ILE A 40 -2.37 12.93 -2.49
N VAL A 41 -3.06 12.21 -3.38
CA VAL A 41 -2.67 12.10 -4.78
C VAL A 41 -2.70 13.46 -5.48
N GLU A 42 -3.74 14.26 -5.28
CA GLU A 42 -3.83 15.59 -5.88
C GLU A 42 -2.77 16.55 -5.30
N ILE A 43 -2.58 16.57 -3.97
CA ILE A 43 -1.53 17.37 -3.33
C ILE A 43 -0.14 16.96 -3.85
N HIS A 44 0.12 15.66 -3.98
CA HIS A 44 1.39 15.16 -4.50
C HIS A 44 1.62 15.59 -5.95
N LYS A 45 0.58 15.54 -6.79
CA LYS A 45 0.63 15.99 -8.17
C LYS A 45 0.98 17.48 -8.27
N GLU A 46 0.39 18.32 -7.41
CA GLU A 46 0.76 19.74 -7.32
C GLU A 46 2.21 19.93 -6.87
N ASN A 47 2.66 19.16 -5.88
CA ASN A 47 4.02 19.23 -5.37
C ASN A 47 5.07 18.79 -6.41
N LEU A 48 4.78 17.74 -7.19
CA LEU A 48 5.62 17.32 -8.32
C LEU A 48 5.70 18.39 -9.42
N ALA A 49 4.62 19.13 -9.65
CA ALA A 49 4.64 20.25 -10.61
C ALA A 49 5.52 21.42 -10.12
N LYS A 50 5.67 21.58 -8.80
CA LYS A 50 6.49 22.61 -8.14
C LYS A 50 7.92 22.12 -7.81
N SER A 51 8.30 20.92 -8.27
CA SER A 51 9.61 20.34 -7.99
C SER A 51 10.75 21.25 -8.51
N PRO A 52 11.80 21.47 -7.72
CA PRO A 52 12.95 22.28 -8.14
C PRO A 52 13.71 21.67 -9.33
N PHE A 53 13.51 20.39 -9.61
CA PHE A 53 14.22 19.66 -10.66
C PHE A 53 13.38 19.37 -11.91
N LYS A 54 12.13 19.86 -11.95
CA LYS A 54 11.20 19.52 -13.04
C LYS A 54 11.73 19.87 -14.43
N GLU A 55 12.35 21.02 -14.56
CA GLU A 55 12.93 21.49 -15.82
C GLU A 55 14.31 20.87 -16.08
N THR A 56 15.13 20.68 -15.04
CA THR A 56 16.49 20.10 -15.19
C THR A 56 16.45 18.62 -15.58
N LEU A 57 15.40 17.89 -15.20
CA LEU A 57 15.16 16.49 -15.57
C LEU A 57 14.79 16.29 -17.04
N LYS A 58 14.22 17.32 -17.69
CA LYS A 58 13.89 17.30 -19.13
C LYS A 58 15.10 17.49 -20.03
N LEU A 59 16.17 18.10 -19.51
CA LEU A 59 17.36 18.42 -20.28
C LEU A 59 18.14 17.16 -20.67
N THR A 60 18.63 17.15 -21.89
CA THR A 60 19.57 16.14 -22.38
C THR A 60 20.95 16.31 -21.73
N LYS A 61 21.79 15.28 -21.81
CA LYS A 61 23.16 15.32 -21.27
C LYS A 61 24.00 16.47 -21.88
N ALA A 62 23.78 16.80 -23.16
CA ALA A 62 24.48 17.87 -23.85
C ALA A 62 24.07 19.25 -23.32
N GLU A 63 22.77 19.50 -23.18
CA GLU A 63 22.23 20.76 -22.65
C GLU A 63 22.65 20.99 -21.19
N ARG A 64 22.63 19.94 -20.37
CA ARG A 64 23.09 20.02 -18.97
C ARG A 64 24.57 20.40 -18.89
N LYS A 65 25.40 19.78 -19.74
CA LYS A 65 26.84 20.10 -19.82
C LYS A 65 27.05 21.55 -20.25
N ALA A 66 26.29 22.02 -21.25
CA ALA A 66 26.36 23.41 -21.72
C ALA A 66 25.93 24.42 -20.65
N ALA A 67 24.93 24.07 -19.82
CA ALA A 67 24.47 24.88 -18.69
C ALA A 67 25.38 24.80 -17.45
N GLY A 68 26.49 24.05 -17.49
CA GLY A 68 27.38 23.85 -16.35
C GLY A 68 26.76 23.04 -15.20
N ILE A 69 25.64 22.36 -15.45
CA ILE A 69 24.95 21.55 -14.44
C ILE A 69 25.70 20.22 -14.32
N PRO A 70 26.10 19.80 -13.10
CA PRO A 70 26.79 18.54 -12.92
C PRO A 70 25.91 17.36 -13.41
N PRO A 71 26.53 16.27 -13.91
CA PRO A 71 25.83 15.08 -14.36
C PRO A 71 25.32 14.27 -13.16
N ASN A 72 24.35 14.83 -12.45
CA ASN A 72 23.78 14.27 -11.23
C ASN A 72 22.27 14.07 -11.33
N LYS A 73 21.82 13.65 -12.52
CA LYS A 73 20.40 13.43 -12.83
C LYS A 73 19.77 12.41 -11.87
N TYR A 74 20.55 11.42 -11.43
CA TYR A 74 20.11 10.39 -10.49
C TYR A 74 19.58 10.98 -9.17
N PHE A 75 20.31 11.88 -8.49
CA PHE A 75 19.81 12.44 -7.23
C PHE A 75 18.64 13.41 -7.42
N GLU A 76 18.52 14.04 -8.59
CA GLU A 76 17.35 14.85 -8.94
C GLU A 76 16.09 13.98 -9.08
N GLU A 77 16.21 12.82 -9.74
CA GLU A 77 15.13 11.83 -9.84
C GLU A 77 14.81 11.22 -8.47
N GLU A 78 15.83 10.87 -7.69
CA GLU A 78 15.66 10.33 -6.34
C GLU A 78 14.95 11.31 -5.42
N TYR A 79 15.20 12.62 -5.54
CA TYR A 79 14.48 13.64 -4.79
C TYR A 79 12.97 13.63 -5.06
N GLU A 80 12.55 13.50 -6.33
CA GLU A 80 11.13 13.40 -6.68
C GLU A 80 10.51 12.07 -6.21
N LEU A 81 11.25 10.97 -6.31
CA LEU A 81 10.79 9.63 -5.90
C LEU A 81 10.67 9.47 -4.38
N THR A 82 11.54 10.12 -3.61
CA THR A 82 11.55 10.06 -2.14
C THR A 82 10.80 11.21 -1.48
N MET A 83 10.16 12.06 -2.29
CA MET A 83 9.37 13.19 -1.85
C MET A 83 8.20 12.74 -0.98
N ASN A 84 8.03 13.36 0.19
CA ASN A 84 6.79 13.19 0.94
C ASN A 84 5.63 13.81 0.14
N PRO A 85 4.55 13.06 -0.13
CA PRO A 85 3.50 13.50 -1.03
C PRO A 85 2.78 14.77 -0.55
N VAL A 86 2.68 14.96 0.76
CA VAL A 86 2.01 16.13 1.36
C VAL A 86 2.95 17.33 1.43
N LEU A 87 4.21 17.11 1.84
CA LEU A 87 5.17 18.20 2.11
C LEU A 87 5.95 18.67 0.87
N GLY A 88 5.98 17.89 -0.21
CA GLY A 88 6.66 18.25 -1.45
C GLY A 88 8.19 18.23 -1.37
N ARG A 89 8.75 17.58 -0.34
CA ARG A 89 10.19 17.35 -0.19
C ARG A 89 10.47 16.05 0.58
N PRO A 90 11.65 15.45 0.44
CA PRO A 90 12.10 14.38 1.33
C PRO A 90 12.21 14.87 2.78
N THR A 91 11.90 14.00 3.74
CA THR A 91 11.90 14.30 5.18
C THR A 91 13.04 13.58 5.90
N PHE A 92 14.27 14.06 5.70
CA PHE A 92 15.47 13.48 6.32
C PHE A 92 15.49 13.64 7.85
N GLU A 93 14.79 14.65 8.37
CA GLU A 93 14.66 14.91 9.82
C GLU A 93 14.06 13.72 10.59
N ASN A 94 13.23 12.91 9.93
CA ASN A 94 12.56 11.77 10.56
C ASN A 94 13.44 10.50 10.57
N LEU A 95 14.59 10.51 9.89
CA LEU A 95 15.39 9.31 9.64
C LEU A 95 15.88 8.64 10.92
N GLU A 96 16.39 9.42 11.87
CA GLU A 96 16.91 8.88 13.14
C GLU A 96 15.78 8.33 14.02
N GLU A 97 14.62 8.98 14.03
CA GLU A 97 13.44 8.49 14.73
C GLU A 97 12.99 7.14 14.13
N ILE A 98 12.91 7.04 12.81
CA ILE A 98 12.53 5.81 12.10
C ILE A 98 13.55 4.70 12.39
N ARG A 99 14.86 4.98 12.33
CA ARG A 99 15.92 4.01 12.65
C ARG A 99 15.79 3.48 14.07
N ASN A 100 15.55 4.37 15.04
CA ASN A 100 15.36 3.97 16.43
C ASN A 100 14.10 3.11 16.62
N LYS A 101 12.98 3.47 15.96
CA LYS A 101 11.74 2.66 15.97
C LYS A 101 12.00 1.26 15.43
N ILE A 102 12.65 1.14 14.26
CA ILE A 102 12.99 -0.15 13.64
C ILE A 102 13.88 -0.97 14.57
N LYS A 103 14.91 -0.36 15.16
CA LYS A 103 15.82 -1.04 16.10
C LYS A 103 15.08 -1.60 17.33
N ILE A 104 14.17 -0.82 17.92
CA ILE A 104 13.36 -1.25 19.07
C ILE A 104 12.42 -2.40 18.68
N MET A 105 11.79 -2.31 17.50
CA MET A 105 10.91 -3.36 16.97
C MET A 105 11.67 -4.67 16.69
N ALA A 106 12.87 -4.58 16.12
CA ALA A 106 13.69 -5.74 15.76
C ALA A 106 14.35 -6.43 16.97
N ALA A 107 14.64 -5.70 18.05
CA ALA A 107 15.30 -6.27 19.23
C ALA A 107 14.43 -7.25 20.01
N ASN A 108 13.10 -7.18 19.86
CA ASN A 108 12.15 -7.90 20.70
C ASN A 108 11.31 -8.95 19.96
N ARG A 109 11.53 -9.15 18.64
CA ARG A 109 10.69 -10.04 17.81
C ARG A 109 11.48 -10.73 16.72
N ALA A 110 11.10 -11.97 16.41
CA ALA A 110 11.55 -12.64 15.18
C ALA A 110 10.81 -12.04 13.97
N PRO A 111 11.43 -12.00 12.76
CA PRO A 111 10.74 -11.59 11.55
C PRO A 111 9.44 -12.41 11.35
N GLY A 112 8.29 -11.73 11.31
CA GLY A 112 6.97 -12.35 11.09
C GLY A 112 6.18 -12.74 12.35
N ASP A 113 6.70 -12.48 13.56
CA ASP A 113 6.04 -12.81 14.84
C ASP A 113 4.95 -11.80 15.26
N GLY A 114 5.01 -10.56 14.73
CA GLY A 114 4.04 -9.51 15.03
C GLY A 114 2.90 -9.43 14.02
N THR A 115 1.68 -9.14 14.50
CA THR A 115 0.56 -8.73 13.64
C THR A 115 0.81 -7.36 12.96
N GLU A 116 1.70 -6.56 13.55
CA GLU A 116 2.24 -5.31 13.05
C GLU A 116 3.29 -5.57 11.95
N GLY A 117 2.83 -5.94 10.76
CA GLY A 117 3.70 -6.31 9.64
C GLY A 117 3.23 -7.54 8.86
N ASN A 118 1.98 -7.96 9.04
CA ASN A 118 1.37 -8.97 8.18
C ASN A 118 1.60 -8.60 6.71
N TRP A 119 2.03 -9.58 5.92
CA TRP A 119 2.10 -9.42 4.48
C TRP A 119 0.69 -9.16 3.95
N VAL A 120 0.47 -7.96 3.43
CA VAL A 120 -0.78 -7.58 2.76
C VAL A 120 -0.49 -7.46 1.27
N SER A 121 -1.33 -8.08 0.44
CA SER A 121 -1.28 -7.84 -1.00
C SER A 121 -1.45 -6.35 -1.27
N ARG A 122 -0.59 -5.79 -2.12
CA ARG A 122 -0.70 -4.39 -2.57
C ARG A 122 -1.53 -4.25 -3.85
N GLY A 123 -2.06 -5.36 -4.36
CA GLY A 123 -2.74 -5.43 -5.66
C GLY A 123 -1.79 -5.14 -6.83
N PRO A 124 -2.34 -4.95 -8.06
CA PRO A 124 -3.76 -4.92 -8.37
C PRO A 124 -4.40 -6.32 -8.43
N ASP A 125 -5.53 -6.50 -7.74
CA ASP A 125 -6.25 -7.79 -7.68
C ASP A 125 -7.24 -7.98 -8.86
N ASN A 126 -7.28 -7.03 -9.80
CA ASN A 126 -8.17 -7.02 -10.96
C ASN A 126 -7.50 -7.46 -12.28
N PHE A 127 -6.21 -7.84 -12.25
CA PHE A 127 -5.52 -8.40 -13.41
C PHE A 127 -5.17 -9.86 -13.16
N GLY A 128 -5.63 -10.74 -14.05
CA GLY A 128 -5.28 -12.16 -14.03
C GLY A 128 -3.89 -12.42 -14.59
N GLY A 129 -3.19 -13.39 -14.00
CA GLY A 129 -1.97 -13.98 -14.58
C GLY A 129 -2.27 -15.10 -15.58
N ARG A 130 -1.27 -15.94 -15.87
CA ARG A 130 -1.43 -17.11 -16.73
C ARG A 130 -2.35 -18.15 -16.06
N THR A 131 -3.54 -18.34 -16.63
CA THR A 131 -4.55 -19.31 -16.19
C THR A 131 -4.65 -20.46 -17.19
N ARG A 132 -4.62 -21.70 -16.71
CA ARG A 132 -4.67 -22.90 -17.58
C ARG A 132 -5.87 -23.80 -17.33
N ALA A 133 -6.47 -23.71 -16.15
CA ALA A 133 -7.65 -24.48 -15.82
C ALA A 133 -8.77 -23.54 -15.36
N VAL A 134 -10.00 -23.85 -15.78
CA VAL A 134 -11.20 -23.18 -15.33
C VAL A 134 -12.31 -24.23 -15.19
N MET A 135 -13.12 -24.13 -14.14
CA MET A 135 -14.22 -25.05 -13.88
C MET A 135 -15.33 -24.32 -13.15
N PHE A 136 -16.56 -24.40 -13.67
CA PHE A 136 -17.75 -23.97 -12.92
C PHE A 136 -18.03 -24.99 -11.81
N ASP A 137 -18.45 -24.52 -10.64
CA ASP A 137 -18.82 -25.40 -9.54
C ASP A 137 -20.06 -26.22 -9.92
N PRO A 138 -19.97 -27.56 -10.00
CA PRO A 138 -21.12 -28.41 -10.33
C PRO A 138 -22.22 -28.37 -9.25
N ASN A 139 -21.93 -27.87 -8.05
CA ASN A 139 -22.89 -27.72 -6.97
C ASN A 139 -23.57 -26.35 -6.95
N ASP A 140 -23.14 -25.42 -7.81
CA ASP A 140 -23.75 -24.09 -7.90
C ASP A 140 -24.85 -24.05 -8.96
N LEU A 141 -26.09 -23.98 -8.48
CA LEU A 141 -27.28 -23.90 -9.34
C LEU A 141 -27.38 -22.59 -10.13
N ASN A 142 -26.67 -21.54 -9.70
CA ASN A 142 -26.72 -20.22 -10.34
C ASN A 142 -25.62 -20.02 -11.38
N ASN A 143 -24.68 -20.95 -11.52
CA ASN A 143 -23.51 -20.85 -12.40
C ASN A 143 -22.65 -19.59 -12.13
N GLU A 144 -22.56 -19.15 -10.88
CA GLU A 144 -21.81 -17.96 -10.48
C GLU A 144 -20.43 -18.30 -9.89
N THR A 145 -20.28 -19.52 -9.38
CA THR A 145 -19.08 -20.00 -8.73
C THR A 145 -18.15 -20.65 -9.74
N VAL A 146 -16.97 -20.07 -9.88
CA VAL A 146 -15.93 -20.51 -10.82
C VAL A 146 -14.62 -20.68 -10.08
N PHE A 147 -13.95 -21.79 -10.38
CA PHE A 147 -12.59 -22.07 -9.96
C PHE A 147 -11.62 -21.81 -11.12
N ALA A 148 -10.50 -21.18 -10.83
CA ALA A 148 -9.44 -20.90 -11.80
C ALA A 148 -8.08 -21.37 -11.27
N GLY A 149 -7.36 -22.10 -12.12
CA GLY A 149 -6.03 -22.62 -11.86
C GLY A 149 -4.95 -21.71 -12.45
N GLY A 150 -4.18 -21.07 -11.58
CA GLY A 150 -3.01 -20.28 -11.93
C GLY A 150 -1.77 -21.15 -12.08
N VAL A 151 -0.93 -20.81 -13.06
CA VAL A 151 0.32 -21.53 -13.35
C VAL A 151 1.39 -21.31 -12.29
N SER A 152 1.50 -20.10 -11.75
CA SER A 152 2.46 -19.75 -10.69
C SER A 152 1.76 -19.28 -9.40
N GLY A 153 0.46 -19.59 -9.27
CA GLY A 153 -0.40 -18.89 -8.32
C GLY A 153 -1.42 -19.75 -7.58
N GLY A 154 -1.43 -21.07 -7.77
CA GLY A 154 -2.37 -21.97 -7.08
C GLY A 154 -3.81 -21.87 -7.61
N LEU A 155 -4.76 -22.30 -6.78
CA LEU A 155 -6.19 -22.37 -7.11
C LEU A 155 -6.96 -21.19 -6.52
N TRP A 156 -7.85 -20.62 -7.33
CA TRP A 156 -8.66 -19.45 -7.00
C TRP A 156 -10.14 -19.73 -7.20
N LYS A 157 -10.98 -19.01 -6.46
CA LYS A 157 -12.45 -19.11 -6.52
C LYS A 157 -13.07 -17.72 -6.56
N ASN A 158 -14.00 -17.53 -7.47
CA ASN A 158 -14.93 -16.40 -7.49
C ASN A 158 -16.34 -16.96 -7.36
N THR A 159 -17.21 -16.35 -6.55
CA THR A 159 -18.58 -16.84 -6.27
C THR A 159 -19.66 -15.98 -6.93
N GLN A 160 -19.28 -14.94 -7.68
CA GLN A 160 -20.18 -14.03 -8.39
C GLN A 160 -19.52 -13.59 -9.70
N ILE A 161 -19.21 -14.54 -10.58
CA ILE A 161 -18.45 -14.28 -11.81
C ILE A 161 -19.15 -13.30 -12.77
N SER A 162 -20.48 -13.15 -12.69
CA SER A 162 -21.22 -12.16 -13.49
C SER A 162 -21.03 -10.71 -13.00
N ASN A 163 -20.55 -10.51 -11.78
CA ASN A 163 -20.27 -9.19 -11.22
C ASN A 163 -18.81 -8.79 -11.49
N ALA A 164 -18.61 -7.74 -12.30
CA ALA A 164 -17.28 -7.23 -12.66
C ALA A 164 -16.44 -6.74 -11.47
N ASN A 165 -17.07 -6.45 -10.33
CA ASN A 165 -16.40 -6.05 -9.09
C ASN A 165 -16.16 -7.23 -8.14
N SER A 166 -16.52 -8.46 -8.53
CA SER A 166 -16.31 -9.63 -7.69
C SER A 166 -14.83 -10.03 -7.67
N GLU A 167 -14.29 -10.24 -6.48
CA GLU A 167 -12.90 -10.57 -6.26
C GLU A 167 -12.64 -12.08 -6.33
N TRP A 168 -11.44 -12.44 -6.80
CA TRP A 168 -10.95 -13.81 -6.75
C TRP A 168 -10.29 -14.08 -5.39
N THR A 169 -10.74 -15.14 -4.72
CA THR A 169 -10.21 -15.57 -3.43
C THR A 169 -9.36 -16.82 -3.60
N ARG A 170 -8.23 -16.91 -2.89
CA ARG A 170 -7.40 -18.12 -2.91
C ARG A 170 -8.13 -19.26 -2.23
N VAL A 171 -8.13 -20.43 -2.86
CA VAL A 171 -8.49 -21.68 -2.18
C VAL A 171 -7.29 -22.06 -1.31
N GLY A 172 -7.53 -22.49 -0.06
CA GLY A 172 -6.51 -22.71 0.99
C GLY A 172 -5.53 -23.87 0.75
N ILE A 173 -5.02 -24.01 -0.48
CA ILE A 173 -3.97 -24.93 -0.88
C ILE A 173 -2.63 -24.16 -1.02
N PRO A 174 -1.47 -24.85 -1.04
CA PRO A 174 -0.18 -24.18 -1.22
C PRO A 174 -0.13 -23.31 -2.47
N SER A 175 0.35 -22.07 -2.33
CA SER A 175 0.30 -21.02 -3.35
C SER A 175 1.28 -21.22 -4.51
N ASN A 176 2.29 -22.07 -4.32
CA ASN A 176 3.34 -22.37 -5.29
C ASN A 176 2.97 -23.52 -6.24
N LEU A 177 1.74 -24.04 -6.17
CA LEU A 177 1.30 -25.12 -7.05
C LEU A 177 0.93 -24.57 -8.43
N ASN A 178 1.49 -25.21 -9.45
CA ASN A 178 1.07 -25.02 -10.84
C ASN A 178 -0.17 -25.84 -11.10
N ILE A 179 -1.29 -25.18 -11.41
CA ILE A 179 -2.56 -25.85 -11.66
C ILE A 179 -2.78 -26.00 -13.17
N SER A 180 -2.68 -27.24 -13.67
CA SER A 180 -2.84 -27.55 -15.09
C SER A 180 -4.23 -28.03 -15.47
N SER A 181 -4.95 -28.65 -14.53
CA SER A 181 -6.31 -29.19 -14.75
C SER A 181 -7.09 -29.25 -13.45
N ILE A 182 -8.41 -29.11 -13.57
CA ILE A 182 -9.37 -29.24 -12.47
C ILE A 182 -10.52 -30.12 -12.98
N ALA A 183 -10.91 -31.11 -12.19
CA ALA A 183 -12.06 -31.97 -12.48
C ALA A 183 -12.79 -32.32 -11.18
N TYR A 184 -14.07 -32.67 -11.26
CA TYR A 184 -14.85 -33.13 -10.12
C TYR A 184 -15.23 -34.61 -10.29
N ASP A 185 -15.50 -35.31 -9.17
CA ASP A 185 -16.02 -36.67 -9.20
C ASP A 185 -17.50 -36.66 -9.65
N PRO A 186 -17.87 -37.35 -10.75
CA PRO A 186 -19.25 -37.40 -11.21
C PRO A 186 -20.19 -38.14 -10.25
N ASN A 187 -19.67 -38.99 -9.35
CA ASN A 187 -20.45 -39.69 -8.34
C ASN A 187 -20.57 -38.90 -7.03
N ASN A 188 -19.70 -37.91 -6.82
CA ASN A 188 -19.72 -37.03 -5.66
C ASN A 188 -19.17 -35.64 -6.04
N THR A 189 -20.06 -34.75 -6.44
CA THR A 189 -19.72 -33.40 -6.91
C THR A 189 -19.07 -32.52 -5.85
N SER A 190 -19.00 -32.94 -4.57
CA SER A 190 -18.24 -32.24 -3.52
C SER A 190 -16.74 -32.58 -3.52
N VAL A 191 -16.27 -33.51 -4.36
CA VAL A 191 -14.87 -33.92 -4.44
C VAL A 191 -14.25 -33.40 -5.74
N PHE A 192 -13.20 -32.58 -5.61
CA PHE A 192 -12.44 -32.04 -6.72
C PHE A 192 -11.02 -32.61 -6.77
N TYR A 193 -10.55 -32.90 -7.97
CA TYR A 193 -9.19 -33.31 -8.28
C TYR A 193 -8.48 -32.21 -9.06
N VAL A 194 -7.25 -31.94 -8.65
CA VAL A 194 -6.42 -30.88 -9.24
C VAL A 194 -5.14 -31.50 -9.76
N GLY A 195 -4.93 -31.43 -11.08
CA GLY A 195 -3.69 -31.82 -11.71
C GLY A 195 -2.65 -30.73 -11.51
N THR A 196 -1.51 -31.08 -10.94
CA THR A 196 -0.41 -30.14 -10.70
C THR A 196 0.80 -30.45 -11.58
N GLY A 197 1.51 -29.40 -11.98
CA GLY A 197 2.74 -29.49 -12.77
C GLY A 197 2.62 -28.93 -14.19
N GLU A 198 3.78 -28.67 -14.79
CA GLU A 198 3.88 -28.08 -16.11
C GLU A 198 5.04 -28.70 -16.89
N SER A 199 4.87 -28.79 -18.21
CA SER A 199 5.97 -29.21 -19.09
C SER A 199 7.06 -28.15 -19.07
N TYR A 200 8.32 -28.57 -18.95
CA TYR A 200 9.46 -27.67 -19.12
C TYR A 200 9.35 -26.94 -20.46
N VAL A 201 9.24 -25.62 -20.40
CA VAL A 201 9.23 -24.74 -21.57
C VAL A 201 10.48 -23.84 -21.49
N ASN A 202 11.21 -23.64 -22.58
CA ASN A 202 12.40 -22.79 -22.56
C ASN A 202 12.00 -21.30 -22.37
N GLY A 203 12.67 -20.57 -21.48
CA GLY A 203 12.51 -19.13 -21.24
C GLY A 203 11.85 -18.74 -19.91
N ASP A 204 11.45 -17.47 -19.76
CA ASP A 204 10.76 -16.88 -18.59
C ASP A 204 9.34 -17.44 -18.34
N VAL A 205 9.00 -18.54 -19.01
CA VAL A 205 7.70 -19.18 -18.98
C VAL A 205 7.61 -20.30 -17.94
N ASN A 206 8.68 -20.63 -17.22
CA ASN A 206 8.60 -21.54 -16.07
C ASN A 206 8.36 -20.71 -14.80
N GLY A 207 7.27 -21.04 -14.09
CA GLY A 207 6.90 -20.41 -12.82
C GLY A 207 7.77 -20.81 -11.65
#